data_AF-A0A224VCI2-F1
#
_entry.id   AF-A0A224VCI2-F1
#
_cell.length_a   1.000
_cell.length_b   1.000
_cell.length_c   1.000
_cell.angle_alpha   90.00
_cell.angle_beta   90.00
_cell.angle_gamma   90.00
#
_symmetry.space_group_name_H-M   'P 1'
#
loop_
_entity.id
_entity.type
_entity.pdbx_description
1 polymer ?
#
loop_
_entity_poly.entity_id
_entity_poly.type
_entity_poly.pdbx_seq_one_letter_code
_entity_poly.pdbx_strand_id
1 'polypeptide(L)'
;MSESKSDWKNALKAEDKFRQFIINYFAEHEALTGSYDIPSYYEPYVVKLDKHDKIVIALTTGMNQAGDNVSVPLPSKEKEKMSIEDFRTLILNKKFADQNMSLADVFQTVAGVPDQNSNK
;
A
#
# COMPACT_ATOMS: atom_id res chain seq x y z
N MET A 1 -8.10 24.39 15.52
CA MET A 1 -6.79 23.77 15.84
C MET A 1 -6.52 22.79 14.71
N SER A 2 -5.35 22.88 14.07
CA SER A 2 -5.10 22.24 12.77
C SER A 2 -3.99 21.19 12.86
N GLU A 3 -4.06 20.33 13.86
CA GLU A 3 -3.08 19.27 14.15
C GLU A 3 -3.58 17.92 13.63
N SER A 4 -3.69 17.79 12.32
CA SER A 4 -4.02 16.53 11.64
C SER A 4 -3.22 16.34 10.36
N LYS A 5 -1.94 16.75 10.39
CA LYS A 5 -0.89 16.27 9.48
C LYS A 5 -0.03 15.28 10.23
N SER A 6 -0.48 14.02 10.29
CA SER A 6 0.27 12.94 10.92
C SER A 6 1.53 12.64 10.09
N ASP A 7 2.69 13.09 10.57
CA ASP A 7 3.98 12.96 9.88
C ASP A 7 4.47 11.50 9.82
N TRP A 8 3.90 10.70 8.92
CA TRP A 8 4.42 9.37 8.59
C TRP A 8 5.91 9.41 8.18
N LYS A 9 6.34 10.50 7.54
CA LYS A 9 7.74 10.79 7.17
C LYS A 9 8.66 10.92 8.39
N ASN A 10 8.12 11.31 9.55
CA ASN A 10 8.85 11.31 10.83
C ASN A 10 8.67 9.99 11.59
N ALA A 11 7.53 9.30 11.42
CA ALA A 11 7.34 7.95 11.96
C ALA A 11 8.33 6.95 11.36
N LEU A 12 8.54 6.95 10.03
CA LEU A 12 9.52 6.08 9.34
C LEU A 12 10.95 6.18 9.87
N LYS A 13 11.34 7.28 10.52
CA LYS A 13 12.69 7.47 11.06
C LYS A 13 12.95 6.63 12.32
N ALA A 14 11.91 6.07 12.97
CA ALA A 14 12.03 5.25 14.17
C ALA A 14 11.01 4.09 14.18
N GLU A 15 11.50 2.87 14.39
CA GLU A 15 10.71 1.63 14.45
C GLU A 15 9.44 1.76 15.32
N ASP A 16 9.60 2.13 16.59
CA ASP A 16 8.47 2.28 17.53
C ASP A 16 7.40 3.27 17.06
N LYS A 17 7.82 4.39 16.45
CA LYS A 17 6.90 5.42 15.98
C LYS A 17 6.12 4.96 14.76
N PHE A 18 6.78 4.25 13.84
CA PHE A 18 6.10 3.64 12.69
C PHE A 18 5.18 2.49 13.10
N ARG A 19 5.59 1.68 14.08
CA ARG A 19 4.77 0.62 14.67
C ARG A 19 3.48 1.18 15.28
N GLN A 20 3.58 2.21 16.11
CA GLN A 20 2.42 2.87 16.70
C GLN A 20 1.54 3.54 15.63
N PHE A 21 2.14 4.19 14.62
CA PHE A 21 1.40 4.79 13.51
C PHE A 21 0.54 3.76 12.77
N ILE A 22 1.09 2.60 12.41
CA ILE A 22 0.37 1.54 11.70
C ILE A 22 -0.73 0.92 12.57
N ILE A 23 -0.46 0.67 13.86
CA ILE A 23 -1.46 0.10 14.77
C ILE A 23 -2.63 1.07 14.98
N ASN A 24 -2.36 2.35 15.20
CA ASN A 24 -3.41 3.36 15.37
C ASN A 24 -4.27 3.46 14.10
N TYR A 25 -3.64 3.44 12.92
CA TYR A 25 -4.37 3.41 11.66
C TYR A 25 -5.32 2.21 11.56
N PHE A 26 -4.84 0.99 11.83
CA PHE A 26 -5.68 -0.22 11.74
C PHE A 26 -6.66 -0.41 12.93
N ALA A 27 -6.54 0.38 13.99
CA ALA A 27 -7.55 0.47 15.04
C ALA A 27 -8.77 1.31 14.60
N GLU A 28 -8.56 2.30 13.73
CA GLU A 28 -9.61 3.16 13.16
C GLU A 28 -10.14 2.65 11.82
N HIS A 29 -9.32 1.90 11.06
CA HIS A 29 -9.64 1.38 9.73
C HIS A 29 -9.46 -0.14 9.65
N GLU A 30 -10.53 -0.90 9.37
CA GLU A 30 -10.48 -2.37 9.29
C GLU A 30 -9.58 -2.90 8.15
N ALA A 31 -9.37 -2.09 7.11
CA ALA A 31 -8.58 -2.43 5.94
C ALA A 31 -8.08 -1.17 5.22
N LEU A 32 -6.96 -1.31 4.50
CA LEU A 32 -6.46 -0.34 3.55
C LEU A 32 -6.51 -0.96 2.15
N THR A 33 -7.35 -0.42 1.27
CA THR A 33 -7.66 -0.99 -0.04
C THR A 33 -7.29 -0.04 -1.16
N GLY A 34 -6.92 -0.58 -2.31
CA GLY A 34 -6.88 0.17 -3.56
C GLY A 34 -6.59 -0.75 -4.74
N SER A 35 -6.34 -0.17 -5.90
CA SER A 35 -6.15 -0.94 -7.14
C SER A 35 -5.31 -0.16 -8.14
N TYR A 36 -4.36 -0.86 -8.77
CA TYR A 36 -3.82 -0.45 -10.05
C TYR A 36 -4.76 -0.94 -11.15
N ASP A 37 -5.18 -0.09 -12.07
CA ASP A 37 -6.02 -0.49 -13.21
C ASP A 37 -5.54 0.25 -14.46
N ILE A 38 -5.08 -0.51 -15.45
CA ILE A 38 -4.64 -0.01 -16.75
C ILE A 38 -5.29 -0.85 -17.86
N PRO A 39 -5.38 -0.36 -19.11
CA PRO A 39 -6.11 -1.06 -20.18
C PRO A 39 -5.68 -2.51 -20.48
N SER A 40 -4.51 -2.95 -20.02
CA SER A 40 -4.02 -4.33 -20.14
C SER A 40 -4.29 -5.23 -18.91
N TYR A 41 -4.29 -4.70 -17.69
CA TYR A 41 -4.49 -5.49 -16.46
C TYR A 41 -4.94 -4.64 -15.26
N TYR A 42 -5.56 -5.31 -14.29
CA TYR A 42 -5.98 -4.77 -13.01
C TYR A 42 -5.33 -5.55 -11.85
N GLU A 43 -4.99 -4.84 -10.77
CA GLU A 43 -4.38 -5.38 -9.56
C GLU A 43 -4.91 -4.66 -8.30
N PRO A 44 -6.13 -5.01 -7.84
CA PRO A 44 -6.62 -4.67 -6.52
C PRO A 44 -5.81 -5.35 -5.41
N TYR A 45 -5.49 -4.58 -4.37
CA TYR A 45 -4.86 -5.04 -3.14
C TYR A 45 -5.69 -4.65 -1.91
N VAL A 46 -5.56 -5.47 -0.87
CA VAL A 46 -6.16 -5.24 0.46
C VAL A 46 -5.09 -5.51 1.51
N VAL A 47 -4.88 -4.55 2.41
CA VAL A 47 -3.98 -4.69 3.55
C VAL A 47 -4.75 -4.64 4.86
N LYS A 48 -4.40 -5.55 5.78
CA LYS A 48 -4.95 -5.62 7.13
C LYS A 48 -3.85 -5.90 8.15
N LEU A 49 -4.06 -5.49 9.39
CA LEU A 49 -3.29 -5.94 10.53
C LEU A 49 -3.90 -7.23 11.09
N ASP A 50 -3.08 -8.26 11.32
CA ASP A 50 -3.50 -9.48 12.01
C ASP A 50 -3.35 -9.35 13.54
N LYS A 51 -3.99 -10.26 14.29
CA LYS A 51 -3.99 -10.30 15.76
C LYS A 51 -2.62 -10.49 16.44
N HIS A 52 -1.53 -10.58 15.69
CA HIS A 52 -0.15 -10.70 16.17
C HIS A 52 0.71 -9.51 15.68
N ASP A 53 0.07 -8.38 15.36
CA ASP A 53 0.68 -7.16 14.81
C ASP A 53 1.48 -7.40 13.52
N LYS A 54 1.03 -8.34 12.68
CA LYS A 54 1.62 -8.60 11.35
C LYS A 54 0.76 -8.03 10.24
N ILE A 55 1.39 -7.40 9.27
CA ILE A 55 0.74 -6.85 8.09
C ILE A 55 0.48 -8.00 7.11
N VAL A 56 -0.76 -8.12 6.67
CA VAL A 56 -1.20 -9.09 5.66
C VAL A 56 -1.62 -8.32 4.42
N ILE A 57 -0.93 -8.58 3.30
CA ILE A 57 -1.22 -7.97 2.00
C ILE A 57 -1.84 -9.06 1.13
N ALA A 58 -3.04 -8.82 0.61
CA ALA A 58 -3.71 -9.70 -0.34
C ALA A 58 -3.82 -8.97 -1.69
N LEU A 59 -3.17 -9.49 -2.73
CA LEU A 59 -3.22 -8.98 -4.09
C LEU A 59 -4.12 -9.89 -4.95
N THR A 60 -4.78 -9.33 -5.94
CA THR A 60 -5.50 -10.10 -6.98
C THR A 60 -5.16 -9.50 -8.34
N THR A 61 -4.38 -10.19 -9.15
CA THR A 61 -3.95 -9.71 -10.47
C THR A 61 -4.80 -10.38 -11.55
N GLY A 62 -5.41 -9.59 -12.43
CA GLY A 62 -6.24 -10.07 -13.53
C GLY A 62 -6.03 -9.26 -14.80
N MET A 63 -6.21 -9.87 -15.97
CA MET A 63 -6.03 -9.19 -17.26
C MET A 63 -7.34 -8.52 -17.70
N ASN A 64 -7.25 -7.31 -18.24
CA ASN A 64 -8.37 -6.64 -18.89
C ASN A 64 -8.56 -7.21 -20.31
N GLN A 65 -9.80 -7.55 -20.69
CA GLN A 65 -10.07 -8.23 -21.97
C GLN A 65 -9.77 -7.34 -23.19
N ALA A 66 -8.78 -7.74 -23.99
CA ALA A 66 -8.43 -7.11 -25.26
C ALA A 66 -8.89 -7.95 -26.47
N GLY A 67 -10.20 -7.99 -26.71
CA GLY A 67 -10.80 -8.49 -27.96
C GLY A 67 -11.59 -9.81 -27.86
N ASP A 68 -12.49 -10.01 -28.83
CA ASP A 68 -13.30 -11.22 -28.97
C ASP A 68 -12.43 -12.46 -29.24
N ASN A 69 -12.68 -13.53 -28.49
CA ASN A 69 -12.01 -14.85 -28.54
C ASN A 69 -10.64 -15.00 -27.84
N VAL A 70 -10.25 -14.11 -26.92
CA VAL A 70 -9.10 -14.35 -26.03
C VAL A 70 -9.53 -15.11 -24.77
N SER A 71 -8.98 -16.31 -24.55
CA SER A 71 -9.14 -17.06 -23.30
C SER A 71 -8.32 -16.40 -22.20
N VAL A 72 -8.93 -15.46 -21.48
CA VAL A 72 -8.26 -14.75 -20.38
C VAL A 72 -8.03 -15.69 -19.18
N PRO A 73 -6.80 -15.78 -18.64
CA PRO A 73 -6.54 -16.58 -17.44
C PRO A 73 -7.34 -16.07 -16.25
N LEU A 74 -7.76 -16.98 -15.36
CA LEU A 74 -8.41 -16.60 -14.11
C LEU A 74 -7.48 -15.71 -13.28
N PRO A 75 -8.00 -14.67 -12.59
CA PRO A 75 -7.17 -13.79 -11.76
C PRO A 75 -6.40 -14.58 -10.68
N SER A 76 -5.09 -14.38 -10.62
CA SER A 76 -4.25 -14.92 -9.56
C SER A 76 -4.56 -14.21 -8.24
N LYS A 77 -4.40 -14.92 -7.12
CA LYS A 77 -4.57 -14.34 -5.78
C LYS A 77 -3.36 -14.68 -4.94
N GLU A 78 -2.65 -13.65 -4.52
CA GLU A 78 -1.44 -13.77 -3.74
C GLU A 78 -1.65 -13.16 -2.35
N LYS A 79 -1.02 -13.76 -1.34
CA LYS A 79 -1.13 -13.31 0.05
C LYS A 79 0.23 -13.34 0.71
N GLU A 80 0.75 -12.15 0.98
CA GLU A 80 1.98 -11.95 1.72
C GLU A 80 1.70 -11.60 3.18
N LYS A 81 2.64 -11.95 4.06
CA LYS A 81 2.57 -11.65 5.48
C LYS A 81 3.94 -11.29 6.02
N MET A 82 4.06 -10.10 6.59
CA MET A 82 5.31 -9.51 7.05
C MET A 82 5.14 -8.80 8.40
N SER A 83 6.23 -8.51 9.12
CA SER A 83 6.15 -7.65 10.29
C SER A 83 6.00 -6.17 9.90
N ILE A 84 5.61 -5.32 10.86
CA ILE A 84 5.56 -3.87 10.63
C ILE A 84 6.98 -3.30 10.36
N GLU A 85 8.02 -3.91 10.91
CA GLU A 85 9.42 -3.48 10.67
C GLU A 85 9.95 -3.99 9.32
N ASP A 86 9.54 -5.17 8.85
CA ASP A 86 9.81 -5.60 7.47
C ASP A 86 9.15 -4.64 6.47
N PHE A 87 7.92 -4.22 6.74
CA PHE A 87 7.20 -3.24 5.91
C PHE A 87 7.86 -1.85 5.96
N ARG A 88 8.29 -1.38 7.13
CA ARG A 88 9.13 -0.18 7.27
C ARG A 88 10.41 -0.29 6.47
N THR A 89 11.10 -1.42 6.59
CA THR A 89 12.35 -1.72 5.90
C THR A 89 12.14 -1.84 4.39
N LEU A 90 11.01 -2.34 3.90
CA LEU A 90 10.64 -2.31 2.48
C LEU A 90 10.47 -0.88 1.97
N ILE A 91 9.84 0.00 2.75
CA ILE A 91 9.70 1.43 2.42
C ILE A 91 11.06 2.16 2.45
N LEU A 92 11.98 1.78 3.35
CA LEU A 92 13.30 2.41 3.47
C LEU A 92 14.35 1.87 2.48
N ASN A 93 14.38 0.56 2.24
CA ASN A 93 15.31 -0.10 1.33
C ASN A 93 14.93 0.10 -0.14
N LYS A 94 13.63 0.28 -0.44
CA LYS A 94 13.25 0.87 -1.73
C LYS A 94 13.70 2.32 -1.77
N LYS A 95 14.91 2.50 -2.30
CA LYS A 95 15.20 3.63 -3.18
C LYS A 95 14.15 3.64 -4.30
N PHE A 96 13.06 4.39 -4.13
CA PHE A 96 12.07 4.72 -5.16
C PHE A 96 12.64 5.65 -6.25
N ALA A 97 13.93 5.52 -6.59
CA ALA A 97 14.80 6.67 -6.79
C ALA A 97 14.87 7.22 -8.22
N ASP A 98 14.24 6.58 -9.21
CA ASP A 98 14.43 6.93 -10.64
C ASP A 98 13.16 6.79 -11.52
N GLN A 99 12.07 6.18 -11.04
CA GLN A 99 11.06 5.59 -11.92
C GLN A 99 9.63 5.81 -11.42
N ASN A 100 8.69 6.08 -12.34
CA ASN A 100 7.24 6.24 -12.07
C ASN A 100 6.66 4.92 -11.50
N MET A 101 6.61 4.78 -10.17
CA MET A 101 6.40 3.49 -9.50
C MET A 101 5.46 3.51 -8.30
N SER A 102 4.97 2.30 -8.00
CA SER A 102 3.81 1.96 -7.20
C SER A 102 4.09 0.76 -6.26
N LEU A 103 3.83 0.90 -4.95
CA LEU A 103 3.30 -0.11 -4.01
C LEU A 103 2.94 0.57 -2.67
N ALA A 104 1.68 0.79 -2.28
CA ALA A 104 0.43 0.65 -3.02
C ALA A 104 0.43 1.09 -4.49
N ASP A 105 1.04 2.18 -4.94
CA ASP A 105 1.20 3.53 -4.35
C ASP A 105 2.52 3.83 -3.60
N VAL A 106 2.43 4.48 -2.42
CA VAL A 106 3.47 4.44 -1.35
C VAL A 106 2.73 4.18 -0.02
N PHE A 107 1.96 3.09 -0.03
CA PHE A 107 0.65 3.01 0.63
C PHE A 107 -0.16 4.31 0.56
N GLN A 108 -0.40 4.78 -0.67
CA GLN A 108 -0.60 6.19 -1.02
C GLN A 108 -1.46 6.97 -0.01
N THR A 109 -0.90 7.85 0.81
CA THR A 109 0.53 8.17 0.99
C THR A 109 0.91 7.99 2.45
N VAL A 110 1.25 6.75 2.77
CA VAL A 110 1.21 6.13 4.10
C VAL A 110 -0.13 6.38 4.81
N ALA A 111 -1.21 5.99 4.11
CA ALA A 111 -2.58 5.82 4.58
C ALA A 111 -3.49 7.07 4.73
N GLY A 112 -3.25 8.14 3.97
CA GLY A 112 -4.31 9.11 3.66
C GLY A 112 -3.93 10.59 3.50
N VAL A 113 -2.67 10.98 3.73
CA VAL A 113 -2.25 12.39 3.60
C VAL A 113 -1.84 12.70 2.16
N PRO A 114 -2.57 13.55 1.40
CA PRO A 114 -2.14 13.93 0.06
C PRO A 114 -0.89 14.80 0.14
N ASP A 115 0.18 14.41 -0.53
CA ASP A 115 1.34 15.29 -0.76
C ASP A 115 0.91 16.40 -1.72
N GLN A 116 0.73 17.61 -1.20
CA GLN A 116 0.49 18.80 -2.01
C GLN A 116 1.78 19.22 -2.73
N ASN A 117 2.13 18.50 -3.79
CA ASN A 117 2.93 19.03 -4.90
C ASN A 117 2.03 19.17 -6.14
N SER A 118 0.98 19.98 -5.98
CA SER A 118 0.34 20.66 -7.11
C SER A 118 1.05 22.00 -7.30
N ASN A 119 1.54 22.22 -8.52
CA ASN A 119 2.38 23.34 -8.97
C ASN A 119 3.87 23.20 -8.58
N LYS A 120 4.82 23.45 -9.49
CA LYS A 120 4.72 24.24 -10.72
C LYS A 120 5.64 23.72 -11.83
#